data_AF-A0AAV4C7Y6-F1
#
_entry.id   AF-A0AAV4C7Y6-F1
#
_cell.length_a   1.000
_cell.length_b   1.000
_cell.length_c   1.000
_cell.angle_alpha   90.00
_cell.angle_beta   90.00
_cell.angle_gamma   90.00
#
_symmetry.space_group_name_H-M   'P 1'
#
loop_
_entity.id
_entity.type
_entity.pdbx_description
1 polymer ?
#
loop_
_entity_poly.entity_id
_entity_poly.type
_entity_poly.pdbx_seq_one_letter_code
_entity_poly.pdbx_strand_id
1 'polypeptide(L)'
;MKQWKVVASMLALWACVLLYITCTMPLPSSPSGSASSSSSSLRFSQGEDALREAEIAAEKAAGSLAQTLDEMQLLQKQNAELRRLLSQFSAKQATKEPVKEAMLDSLKSRLDKANHHLSMLKDGSSSGLSLAEERARRKTEMTVRELWFFLKSQLSLLESDEGIGQLRLKKLRADLDGYRRTLLDDFENLRKANDAEGWRLHKSQELGELVQRRLEYIQNPIDCSNAKKIVCNLHKGCGFGCQLHHVTYCLITAYALNRTLVLESKGWRYAPRGWETVFAPLSHTCIEKGNGPKAYWGLAYRDIEKHQVIEMPIVDSLHPRPDFMPLAVPRDLASHLEIFHGDPAVWWIGQVVRYLMRLKPEVQKDVDNAGKKMGFRNVIVGVHIRRTDKINLEAAFHSLDEYMSHVEDFYDQLERKKPGITRRVYLASDDSTVLTEAKNK
;
A
#
# COMPACT_ATOMS: atom_id res chain seq x y z
N MET A 1 30.76 -30.79 -27.88
CA MET A 1 30.68 -31.60 -26.64
C MET A 1 30.01 -30.87 -25.47
N LYS A 2 28.80 -30.29 -25.63
CA LYS A 2 28.06 -29.66 -24.50
C LYS A 2 26.55 -29.95 -24.44
N GLN A 3 25.95 -30.56 -25.47
CA GLN A 3 24.50 -30.82 -25.48
C GLN A 3 24.07 -32.02 -24.64
N TRP A 4 24.88 -33.08 -24.53
CA TRP A 4 24.52 -34.27 -23.75
C TRP A 4 24.39 -33.99 -22.24
N LYS A 5 25.13 -33.01 -21.70
CA LYS A 5 25.03 -32.61 -20.29
C LYS A 5 23.69 -31.94 -19.96
N VAL A 6 23.12 -31.18 -20.90
CA VAL A 6 21.81 -30.55 -20.72
C VAL A 6 20.70 -31.60 -20.76
N VAL A 7 20.79 -32.55 -21.70
CA VAL A 7 19.84 -33.68 -21.80
C VAL A 7 19.90 -34.55 -20.53
N ALA A 8 21.10 -34.84 -20.02
CA ALA A 8 21.28 -35.59 -18.78
C ALA A 8 20.69 -34.86 -17.56
N SER A 9 20.88 -33.53 -17.46
CA SER A 9 20.26 -32.73 -16.38
C SER A 9 18.74 -32.68 -16.48
N MET A 10 18.17 -32.60 -17.68
CA MET A 10 16.71 -32.62 -17.85
C MET A 10 16.11 -33.99 -17.50
N LEU A 11 16.78 -35.08 -17.87
CA LEU A 11 16.35 -36.43 -17.49
C LEU A 11 16.44 -36.67 -15.98
N ALA A 12 17.49 -36.16 -15.33
CA ALA A 12 17.63 -36.23 -13.88
C ALA A 12 16.53 -35.42 -13.16
N LEU A 13 16.20 -34.22 -13.66
CA LEU A 13 15.11 -33.40 -13.13
C LEU A 13 13.76 -34.12 -13.28
N TRP A 14 13.53 -34.77 -14.42
CA TRP A 14 12.30 -35.51 -14.69
C TRP A 14 12.15 -36.75 -13.80
N ALA A 15 13.24 -37.47 -13.55
CA ALA A 15 13.27 -38.59 -12.60
C ALA A 15 12.97 -38.14 -11.15
N CYS A 16 13.50 -36.99 -10.73
CA CYS A 16 13.20 -36.42 -9.41
C CYS A 16 11.72 -36.02 -9.26
N VAL A 17 11.12 -35.46 -10.31
CA VAL A 17 9.68 -35.11 -10.33
C VAL A 17 8.81 -36.37 -10.25
N LEU A 18 9.16 -37.43 -10.98
CA LEU A 18 8.45 -38.70 -10.90
C LEU A 18 8.53 -39.32 -9.50
N LEU A 19 9.73 -39.35 -8.91
CA LEU A 19 9.93 -39.84 -7.54
C LEU A 19 9.10 -39.06 -6.51
N TYR A 20 9.08 -37.73 -6.65
CA TYR A 20 8.25 -36.88 -5.79
C TYR A 20 6.76 -37.22 -5.92
N ILE A 21 6.24 -37.35 -7.15
CA ILE A 21 4.83 -37.69 -7.38
C ILE A 21 4.48 -39.07 -6.80
N THR A 22 5.38 -40.06 -6.94
CA THR A 22 5.17 -41.41 -6.38
C THR A 22 5.24 -41.44 -4.84
N CYS A 23 5.98 -40.54 -4.22
CA CYS A 23 6.10 -40.45 -2.76
C CYS A 23 4.97 -39.62 -2.11
N THR A 24 4.30 -38.73 -2.84
CA THR A 24 3.28 -37.84 -2.28
C THR A 24 1.83 -38.22 -2.56
N MET A 25 1.58 -39.27 -3.35
CA MET A 25 0.23 -39.75 -3.66
C MET A 25 -0.11 -41.03 -2.88
N PRO A 26 -1.20 -41.08 -2.10
CA PRO A 26 -1.66 -42.31 -1.47
C PRO A 26 -2.22 -43.26 -2.54
N LEU A 27 -1.82 -44.54 -2.50
CA LEU A 27 -2.39 -45.59 -3.35
C LEU A 27 -3.88 -45.79 -3.03
N PRO A 28 -4.77 -45.93 -4.05
CA PRO A 28 -6.17 -46.27 -3.82
C PRO A 28 -6.29 -47.76 -3.42
N SER A 29 -6.98 -48.01 -2.32
CA SER A 29 -7.41 -49.35 -1.92
C SER A 29 -8.51 -49.87 -2.84
N SER A 30 -8.27 -50.99 -3.50
CA SER A 30 -9.27 -51.74 -4.27
C SER A 30 -10.32 -52.36 -3.33
N PRO A 31 -11.63 -52.28 -3.61
CA PRO A 31 -12.62 -53.17 -3.02
C PRO A 31 -12.98 -54.29 -3.99
N SER A 32 -12.72 -55.54 -3.57
CA SER A 32 -13.37 -56.74 -4.10
C SER A 32 -14.88 -56.68 -3.81
N GLY A 33 -15.71 -56.99 -4.81
CA GLY A 33 -17.14 -56.67 -4.80
C GLY A 33 -18.07 -57.66 -4.09
N SER A 34 -19.33 -57.24 -3.97
CA SER A 34 -20.53 -58.06 -4.15
C SER A 34 -21.76 -57.15 -4.26
N ALA A 35 -22.62 -57.41 -5.24
CA ALA A 35 -23.84 -56.66 -5.52
C ALA A 35 -24.92 -56.81 -4.43
N SER A 36 -25.66 -55.74 -4.12
CA SER A 36 -27.11 -55.84 -3.84
C SER A 36 -27.80 -54.48 -4.00
N SER A 37 -28.98 -54.55 -4.61
CA SER A 37 -29.91 -53.46 -4.90
C SER A 37 -30.55 -52.90 -3.62
N SER A 38 -30.07 -51.76 -3.12
CA SER A 38 -30.74 -50.98 -2.05
C SER A 38 -30.34 -49.50 -1.99
N SER A 39 -29.64 -48.96 -3.00
CA SER A 39 -29.03 -47.62 -2.94
C SER A 39 -29.91 -46.46 -3.42
N SER A 40 -31.15 -46.70 -3.86
CA SER A 40 -32.04 -45.65 -4.36
C SER A 40 -32.93 -45.03 -3.28
N SER A 41 -33.36 -45.79 -2.26
CA SER A 41 -34.17 -45.27 -1.14
C SER A 41 -33.34 -44.50 -0.11
N LEU A 42 -32.11 -44.96 0.17
CA LEU A 42 -31.19 -44.32 1.11
C LEU A 42 -30.64 -42.95 0.64
N ARG A 43 -30.54 -42.73 -0.69
CA ARG A 43 -30.13 -41.42 -1.24
C ARG A 43 -31.27 -40.40 -1.26
N PHE A 44 -32.52 -40.85 -1.26
CA PHE A 44 -33.69 -39.96 -1.22
C PHE A 44 -33.94 -39.44 0.21
N SER A 45 -33.83 -40.31 1.23
CA SER A 45 -33.99 -39.87 2.63
C SER A 45 -32.88 -38.92 3.09
N GLN A 46 -31.62 -39.16 2.69
CA GLN A 46 -30.51 -38.25 2.97
C GLN A 46 -30.64 -36.87 2.30
N GLY A 47 -31.35 -36.79 1.16
CA GLY A 47 -31.63 -35.52 0.48
C GLY A 47 -32.71 -34.70 1.17
N GLU A 48 -33.76 -35.36 1.69
CA GLU A 48 -34.84 -34.70 2.44
C GLU A 48 -34.37 -34.20 3.82
N ASP A 49 -33.52 -34.96 4.50
CA ASP A 49 -32.94 -34.55 5.79
C ASP A 49 -32.00 -33.33 5.62
N ALA A 50 -31.18 -33.30 4.56
CA ALA A 50 -30.30 -32.16 4.25
C ALA A 50 -31.09 -30.90 3.86
N LEU A 51 -32.23 -31.05 3.18
CA LEU A 51 -33.14 -29.94 2.85
C LEU A 51 -33.80 -29.36 4.11
N ARG A 52 -34.22 -30.21 5.04
CA ARG A 52 -34.77 -29.78 6.33
C ARG A 52 -33.75 -29.06 7.20
N GLU A 53 -32.51 -29.55 7.25
CA GLU A 53 -31.44 -28.85 7.97
C GLU A 53 -31.12 -27.48 7.36
N ALA A 54 -31.13 -27.37 6.03
CA ALA A 54 -30.95 -26.10 5.34
C ALA A 54 -32.11 -25.12 5.60
N GLU A 55 -33.34 -25.61 5.67
CA GLU A 55 -34.54 -24.80 5.96
C GLU A 55 -34.53 -24.28 7.40
N ILE A 56 -34.18 -25.12 8.37
CA ILE A 56 -34.02 -24.73 9.78
C ILE A 56 -32.89 -23.70 9.94
N ALA A 57 -31.77 -23.88 9.22
CA ALA A 57 -30.67 -22.92 9.22
C ALA A 57 -31.09 -21.57 8.61
N ALA A 58 -31.89 -21.59 7.53
CA ALA A 58 -32.41 -20.39 6.88
C ALA A 58 -33.42 -19.64 7.77
N GLU A 59 -34.33 -20.35 8.45
CA GLU A 59 -35.27 -19.74 9.41
C GLU A 59 -34.53 -19.11 10.59
N LYS A 60 -33.51 -19.79 11.12
CA LYS A 60 -32.68 -19.25 12.21
C LYS A 60 -31.90 -18.00 11.76
N ALA A 61 -31.38 -18.00 10.55
CA ALA A 61 -30.72 -16.83 9.96
C ALA A 61 -31.70 -15.66 9.72
N ALA A 62 -32.90 -15.95 9.23
CA ALA A 62 -33.95 -14.95 9.03
C ALA A 62 -34.42 -14.33 10.36
N GLY A 63 -34.58 -15.15 11.42
CA GLY A 63 -34.91 -14.66 12.77
C GLY A 63 -33.82 -13.76 13.35
N SER A 64 -32.55 -14.16 13.20
CA SER A 64 -31.40 -13.34 13.63
C SER A 64 -31.33 -12.00 12.86
N LEU A 65 -31.65 -12.01 11.57
CA LEU A 65 -31.67 -10.80 10.74
C LEU A 65 -32.81 -9.87 11.15
N ALA A 66 -33.99 -10.40 11.42
CA ALA A 66 -35.14 -9.63 11.90
C ALA A 66 -34.81 -8.95 13.25
N GLN A 67 -34.19 -9.68 14.18
CA GLN A 67 -33.75 -9.11 15.46
C GLN A 67 -32.71 -8.00 15.27
N THR A 68 -31.77 -8.18 14.35
CA THR A 68 -30.74 -7.16 14.05
C THR A 68 -31.34 -5.91 13.40
N LEU A 69 -32.35 -6.07 12.55
CA LEU A 69 -33.08 -4.95 11.93
C LEU A 69 -33.88 -4.16 12.98
N ASP A 70 -34.53 -4.83 13.92
CA ASP A 70 -35.26 -4.18 15.02
C ASP A 70 -34.31 -3.40 15.94
N GLU A 71 -33.15 -3.97 16.28
CA GLU A 71 -32.11 -3.28 17.05
C GLU A 71 -31.58 -2.05 16.29
N MET A 72 -31.36 -2.16 14.97
CA MET A 72 -30.93 -1.03 14.15
C MET A 72 -31.98 0.08 14.10
N GLN A 73 -33.26 -0.26 13.97
CA GLN A 73 -34.36 0.72 13.97
C GLN A 73 -34.49 1.42 15.32
N LEU A 74 -34.33 0.68 16.42
CA LEU A 74 -34.32 1.24 17.77
C LEU A 74 -33.17 2.23 17.95
N LEU A 75 -31.96 1.88 17.51
CA LEU A 75 -30.79 2.76 17.56
C LEU A 75 -30.93 3.99 16.66
N GLN A 76 -31.57 3.87 15.50
CA GLN A 76 -31.88 5.02 14.64
C GLN A 76 -32.87 5.98 15.30
N LYS A 77 -33.91 5.46 15.97
CA LYS A 77 -34.85 6.26 16.74
C LYS A 77 -34.14 7.00 17.90
N GLN A 78 -33.28 6.30 18.64
CA GLN A 78 -32.49 6.91 19.72
C GLN A 78 -31.54 8.00 19.19
N ASN A 79 -30.90 7.79 18.04
CA ASN A 79 -30.04 8.80 17.41
C ASN A 79 -30.83 10.03 16.94
N ALA A 80 -32.02 9.84 16.38
CA ALA A 80 -32.91 10.95 15.99
C ALA A 80 -33.36 11.76 17.21
N GLU A 81 -33.66 11.08 18.32
CA GLU A 81 -34.05 11.71 19.58
C GLU A 81 -32.90 12.51 20.21
N LEU A 82 -31.67 11.96 20.22
CA LEU A 82 -30.46 12.65 20.66
C LEU A 82 -30.18 13.92 19.84
N ARG A 83 -30.33 13.85 18.51
CA ARG A 83 -30.19 15.02 17.62
C ARG A 83 -31.27 16.07 17.91
N ARG A 84 -32.50 15.63 18.17
CA ARG A 84 -33.59 16.53 18.55
C ARG A 84 -33.31 17.22 19.88
N LEU A 85 -32.83 16.49 20.89
CA LEU A 85 -32.41 17.05 22.17
C LEU A 85 -31.28 18.07 21.97
N LEU A 86 -30.24 17.74 21.21
CA LEU A 86 -29.16 18.67 20.87
C LEU A 86 -29.65 19.94 20.17
N SER A 87 -30.60 19.83 19.24
CA SER A 87 -31.20 21.01 18.59
C SER A 87 -32.05 21.85 19.55
N GLN A 88 -32.75 21.22 20.49
CA GLN A 88 -33.56 21.91 21.50
C GLN A 88 -32.69 22.62 22.53
N PHE A 89 -31.57 22.00 22.93
CA PHE A 89 -30.56 22.61 23.79
C PHE A 89 -29.80 23.74 23.08
N SER A 90 -29.49 23.57 21.79
CA SER A 90 -28.88 24.62 20.96
C SER A 90 -29.82 25.80 20.71
N ALA A 91 -31.14 25.58 20.62
CA ALA A 91 -32.13 26.63 20.38
C ALA A 91 -32.53 27.38 21.66
N LYS A 92 -32.44 26.74 22.84
CA LYS A 92 -32.68 27.36 24.15
C LYS A 92 -31.37 27.92 24.75
N GLN A 93 -30.99 29.09 24.20
CA GLN A 93 -30.23 30.19 24.83
C GLN A 93 -28.69 30.26 24.74
N ALA A 94 -28.27 31.46 24.34
CA ALA A 94 -26.93 32.06 24.36
C ALA A 94 -26.54 32.61 25.76
N THR A 95 -26.60 31.79 26.81
CA THR A 95 -26.07 32.15 28.14
C THR A 95 -24.92 31.23 28.54
N LYS A 96 -23.73 31.82 28.66
CA LYS A 96 -22.46 31.14 29.00
C LYS A 96 -22.44 30.68 30.45
N GLU A 97 -22.88 29.46 30.71
CA GLU A 97 -22.64 28.77 31.99
C GLU A 97 -21.75 27.52 31.76
N PRO A 98 -20.62 27.37 32.47
CA PRO A 98 -19.62 26.33 32.22
C PRO A 98 -20.11 24.90 32.46
N VAL A 99 -21.13 24.71 33.31
CA VAL A 99 -21.73 23.39 33.58
C VAL A 99 -22.51 22.85 32.37
N LYS A 100 -23.09 23.74 31.55
CA LYS A 100 -23.89 23.35 30.38
C LYS A 100 -23.01 22.99 29.18
N GLU A 101 -21.83 23.57 29.06
CA GLU A 101 -20.87 23.28 27.98
C GLU A 101 -20.26 21.88 28.13
N ALA A 102 -19.88 21.50 29.35
CA ALA A 102 -19.42 20.14 29.65
C ALA A 102 -20.49 19.06 29.37
N MET A 103 -21.77 19.38 29.63
CA MET A 103 -22.89 18.47 29.33
C MET A 103 -23.15 18.36 27.82
N LEU A 104 -22.99 19.45 27.07
CA LEU A 104 -23.09 19.46 25.61
C LEU A 104 -21.98 18.62 24.96
N ASP A 105 -20.75 18.72 25.45
CA ASP A 105 -19.62 17.93 24.95
C ASP A 105 -19.74 16.44 25.30
N SER A 106 -20.29 16.12 26.48
CA SER A 106 -20.66 14.75 26.84
C SER A 106 -21.73 14.17 25.91
N LEU A 107 -22.74 14.96 25.53
CA LEU A 107 -23.77 14.55 24.57
C LEU A 107 -23.22 14.37 23.15
N LYS A 108 -22.33 15.26 22.68
CA LYS A 108 -21.64 15.10 21.39
C LYS A 108 -20.78 13.83 21.36
N SER A 109 -19.99 13.59 22.40
CA SER A 109 -19.17 12.38 22.54
C SER A 109 -20.02 11.10 22.52
N ARG A 110 -21.20 11.11 23.16
CA ARG A 110 -22.14 10.00 23.11
C ARG A 110 -22.76 9.81 21.71
N LEU A 111 -23.07 10.90 21.02
CA LEU A 111 -23.57 10.85 19.63
C LEU A 111 -22.52 10.29 18.68
N ASP A 112 -21.25 10.67 18.84
CA ASP A 112 -20.16 10.17 18.01
C ASP A 112 -19.93 8.67 18.24
N LYS A 113 -19.96 8.22 19.50
CA LYS A 113 -19.92 6.78 19.83
C LYS A 113 -21.11 6.02 19.26
N ALA A 114 -22.31 6.59 19.32
CA ALA A 114 -23.51 5.96 18.76
C ALA A 114 -23.48 5.90 17.22
N ASN A 115 -22.99 6.95 16.54
CA ASN A 115 -22.76 6.94 15.09
C ASN A 115 -21.69 5.91 14.69
N HIS A 116 -20.63 5.78 15.49
CA HIS A 116 -19.60 4.78 15.26
C HIS A 116 -20.15 3.36 15.43
N HIS A 117 -20.94 3.10 16.48
CA HIS A 117 -21.60 1.81 16.70
C HIS A 117 -22.60 1.48 15.57
N LEU A 118 -23.34 2.48 15.07
CA LEU A 118 -24.22 2.32 13.91
C LEU A 118 -23.42 2.04 12.61
N SER A 119 -22.23 2.61 12.44
CA SER A 119 -21.34 2.27 11.32
C SER A 119 -20.82 0.85 11.43
N MET A 120 -20.44 0.40 12.64
CA MET A 120 -19.99 -0.96 12.90
C MET A 120 -21.12 -1.99 12.70
N LEU A 121 -22.36 -1.64 13.03
CA LEU A 121 -23.53 -2.49 12.76
C LEU A 121 -23.91 -2.52 11.28
N LYS A 122 -23.67 -1.43 10.52
CA LYS A 122 -23.77 -1.45 9.05
C LYS A 122 -22.69 -2.31 8.40
N ASP A 123 -21.46 -2.24 8.91
CA ASP A 123 -20.36 -3.09 8.46
C ASP A 123 -20.61 -4.56 8.84
N GLY A 124 -21.26 -4.81 9.99
CA GLY A 124 -21.68 -6.13 10.44
C GLY A 124 -22.93 -6.71 9.74
N SER A 125 -23.70 -5.93 8.98
CA SER A 125 -24.92 -6.37 8.29
C SER A 125 -24.78 -6.60 6.78
N SER A 126 -23.56 -6.62 6.22
CA SER A 126 -23.33 -7.00 4.82
C SER A 126 -22.91 -8.47 4.69
N SER A 127 -23.77 -9.40 5.12
CA SER A 127 -23.58 -10.83 4.81
C SER A 127 -23.97 -11.16 3.35
N GLY A 128 -23.56 -10.33 2.39
CA GLY A 128 -23.89 -10.51 0.98
C GLY A 128 -23.03 -9.66 0.05
N LEU A 129 -22.62 -10.27 -1.07
CA LEU A 129 -21.91 -9.61 -2.16
C LEU A 129 -22.75 -8.45 -2.73
N SER A 130 -22.15 -7.28 -2.95
CA SER A 130 -22.89 -6.15 -3.49
C SER A 130 -23.17 -6.33 -4.99
N LEU A 131 -24.35 -5.90 -5.47
CA LEU A 131 -24.69 -6.00 -6.90
C LEU A 131 -23.70 -5.23 -7.79
N ALA A 132 -23.19 -4.09 -7.32
CA ALA A 132 -22.22 -3.29 -8.04
C ALA A 132 -20.88 -4.02 -8.20
N GLU A 133 -20.38 -4.62 -7.12
CA GLU A 133 -19.17 -5.43 -7.11
C GLU A 133 -19.31 -6.66 -8.01
N GLU A 134 -20.41 -7.40 -7.89
CA GLU A 134 -20.65 -8.59 -8.69
C GLU A 134 -20.82 -8.29 -10.19
N ARG A 135 -21.40 -7.13 -10.53
CA ARG A 135 -21.45 -6.66 -11.92
C ARG A 135 -20.05 -6.29 -12.43
N ALA A 136 -19.25 -5.57 -11.64
CA ALA A 136 -17.89 -5.20 -12.01
C ALA A 136 -16.99 -6.43 -12.17
N ARG A 137 -17.11 -7.43 -11.28
CA ARG A 137 -16.39 -8.70 -11.34
C ARG A 137 -16.71 -9.46 -12.62
N ARG A 138 -18.01 -9.72 -12.89
CA ARG A 138 -18.44 -10.43 -14.11
C ARG A 138 -18.07 -9.67 -15.39
N LYS A 139 -18.12 -8.34 -15.37
CA LYS A 139 -17.69 -7.51 -16.50
C LYS A 139 -16.20 -7.69 -16.78
N THR A 140 -15.37 -7.65 -15.74
CA THR A 140 -13.92 -7.90 -15.85
C THR A 140 -13.64 -9.28 -16.43
N GLU A 141 -14.30 -10.33 -15.90
CA GLU A 141 -14.16 -11.70 -16.40
C GLU A 141 -14.55 -11.84 -17.88
N MET A 142 -15.66 -11.21 -18.27
CA MET A 142 -16.10 -11.20 -19.66
C MET A 142 -15.07 -10.51 -20.56
N THR A 143 -14.54 -9.35 -20.16
CA THR A 143 -13.53 -8.62 -20.95
C THR A 143 -12.26 -9.45 -21.15
N VAL A 144 -11.79 -10.16 -20.11
CA VAL A 144 -10.64 -11.08 -20.23
C VAL A 144 -10.93 -12.23 -21.19
N ARG A 145 -12.13 -12.81 -21.12
CA ARG A 145 -12.53 -13.89 -22.02
C ARG A 145 -12.61 -13.44 -23.48
N GLU A 146 -13.18 -12.27 -23.74
CA GLU A 146 -13.25 -11.70 -25.09
C GLU A 146 -11.86 -11.36 -25.64
N LEU A 147 -10.95 -10.84 -24.80
CA LEU A 147 -9.56 -10.62 -25.17
C LEU A 147 -8.89 -11.95 -25.59
N TRP A 148 -9.11 -13.04 -24.85
CA TRP A 148 -8.56 -14.34 -25.21
C TRP A 148 -9.10 -14.87 -26.53
N PHE A 149 -10.41 -14.76 -26.77
CA PHE A 149 -11.01 -15.15 -28.04
C PHE A 149 -10.48 -14.32 -29.21
N PHE A 150 -10.35 -13.01 -29.01
CA PHE A 150 -9.77 -12.10 -29.99
C PHE A 150 -8.32 -12.47 -30.32
N LEU A 151 -7.48 -12.66 -29.30
CA LEU A 151 -6.07 -13.04 -29.47
C LEU A 151 -5.94 -14.36 -30.25
N LYS A 152 -6.69 -15.38 -29.86
CA LYS A 152 -6.67 -16.69 -30.54
C LYS A 152 -7.03 -16.55 -32.03
N SER A 153 -8.05 -15.76 -32.34
CA SER A 153 -8.50 -15.50 -33.71
C SER A 153 -7.44 -14.75 -34.52
N GLN A 154 -6.90 -13.65 -33.99
CA GLN A 154 -5.94 -12.81 -34.71
C GLN A 154 -4.59 -13.51 -34.91
N LEU A 155 -4.12 -14.29 -33.94
CA LEU A 155 -2.87 -15.05 -34.09
C LEU A 155 -2.98 -16.12 -35.18
N SER A 156 -4.10 -16.84 -35.25
CA SER A 156 -4.34 -17.83 -36.32
C SER A 156 -4.39 -17.17 -37.72
N LEU A 157 -4.93 -15.95 -37.81
CA LEU A 157 -4.93 -15.16 -39.06
C LEU A 157 -3.54 -14.63 -39.44
N LEU A 158 -2.61 -14.50 -38.49
CA LEU A 158 -1.23 -14.10 -38.74
C LEU A 158 -0.37 -15.29 -39.19
N GLU A 159 -0.61 -16.48 -38.62
CA GLU A 159 0.08 -17.71 -39.02
C GLU A 159 -0.22 -18.11 -40.49
N SER A 160 -1.36 -17.68 -41.02
CA SER A 160 -1.85 -18.03 -42.36
C SER A 160 -1.58 -16.98 -43.45
N ASP A 161 -0.87 -15.88 -43.14
CA ASP A 161 -0.69 -14.73 -44.04
C ASP A 161 0.76 -14.58 -44.53
N GLU A 162 0.99 -14.71 -45.85
CA GLU A 162 2.31 -14.60 -46.48
C GLU A 162 2.68 -13.18 -46.97
N GLY A 163 1.84 -12.15 -46.76
CA GLY A 163 2.12 -10.84 -47.38
C GLY A 163 1.50 -9.58 -46.78
N ILE A 164 0.48 -9.65 -45.90
CA ILE A 164 -0.17 -8.46 -45.29
C ILE A 164 0.15 -8.31 -43.79
N GLY A 165 1.12 -9.09 -43.30
CA GLY A 165 1.48 -9.19 -41.87
C GLY A 165 1.72 -7.86 -41.18
N GLN A 166 2.40 -6.88 -41.79
CA GLN A 166 2.76 -5.65 -41.10
C GLN A 166 1.57 -4.71 -40.81
N LEU A 167 0.61 -4.59 -41.75
CA LEU A 167 -0.59 -3.78 -41.53
C LEU A 167 -1.53 -4.47 -40.51
N ARG A 168 -1.67 -5.81 -40.61
CA ARG A 168 -2.42 -6.59 -39.63
C ARG A 168 -1.82 -6.50 -38.24
N LEU A 169 -0.49 -6.55 -38.11
CA LEU A 169 0.21 -6.39 -36.83
C LEU A 169 -0.02 -5.01 -36.22
N LYS A 170 0.02 -3.94 -37.02
CA LYS A 170 -0.30 -2.59 -36.54
C LYS A 170 -1.73 -2.48 -36.03
N LYS A 171 -2.70 -3.05 -36.76
CA LYS A 171 -4.10 -3.08 -36.33
C LYS A 171 -4.29 -3.91 -35.06
N LEU A 172 -3.71 -5.10 -35.00
CA LEU A 172 -3.74 -5.97 -33.82
C LEU A 172 -3.21 -5.23 -32.59
N ARG A 173 -2.08 -4.53 -32.71
CA ARG A 173 -1.52 -3.73 -31.61
C ARG A 173 -2.51 -2.67 -31.13
N ALA A 174 -3.11 -1.90 -32.04
CA ALA A 174 -4.08 -0.87 -31.68
C ALA A 174 -5.33 -1.46 -30.99
N ASP A 175 -5.84 -2.59 -31.48
CA ASP A 175 -6.97 -3.29 -30.89
C ASP A 175 -6.62 -3.82 -29.47
N LEU A 176 -5.41 -4.36 -29.29
CA LEU A 176 -4.91 -4.80 -27.99
C LEU A 176 -4.74 -3.65 -27.00
N ASP A 177 -4.29 -2.48 -27.46
CA ASP A 177 -4.26 -1.28 -26.62
C ASP A 177 -5.68 -0.88 -26.20
N GLY A 178 -6.68 -1.03 -27.09
CA GLY A 178 -8.09 -0.85 -26.77
C GLY A 178 -8.60 -1.80 -25.69
N TYR A 179 -8.28 -3.10 -25.79
CA TYR A 179 -8.60 -4.10 -24.76
C TYR A 179 -7.90 -3.81 -23.44
N ARG A 180 -6.60 -3.48 -23.47
CA ARG A 180 -5.82 -3.09 -22.28
C ARG A 180 -6.51 -1.93 -21.55
N ARG A 181 -6.85 -0.86 -22.28
CA ARG A 181 -7.52 0.32 -21.72
C ARG A 181 -8.88 -0.03 -21.10
N THR A 182 -9.67 -0.87 -21.78
CA THR A 182 -10.97 -1.34 -21.29
C THR A 182 -10.82 -2.16 -20.01
N LEU A 183 -9.85 -3.08 -19.98
CA LEU A 183 -9.59 -3.93 -18.81
C LEU A 183 -9.13 -3.11 -17.60
N LEU A 184 -8.31 -2.07 -17.81
CA LEU A 184 -7.93 -1.13 -16.76
C LEU A 184 -9.14 -0.37 -16.18
N ASP A 185 -10.13 -0.03 -17.01
CA ASP A 185 -11.37 0.56 -16.49
C ASP A 185 -12.21 -0.43 -15.70
N ASP A 186 -12.32 -1.66 -16.17
CA ASP A 186 -13.06 -2.71 -15.47
C ASP A 186 -12.44 -2.99 -14.10
N PHE A 187 -11.11 -3.10 -14.01
CA PHE A 187 -10.40 -3.21 -12.74
C PHE A 187 -10.59 -1.99 -11.84
N GLU A 188 -10.55 -0.78 -12.39
CA GLU A 188 -10.79 0.44 -11.60
C GLU A 188 -12.23 0.50 -11.06
N ASN A 189 -13.21 0.05 -11.85
CA ASN A 189 -14.61 -0.03 -11.42
C ASN A 189 -14.80 -1.09 -10.33
N LEU A 190 -14.15 -2.26 -10.49
CA LEU A 190 -14.15 -3.30 -9.46
C LEU A 190 -13.50 -2.80 -8.17
N ARG A 191 -12.35 -2.14 -8.28
CA ARG A 191 -11.62 -1.53 -7.16
C ARG A 191 -12.51 -0.54 -6.39
N LYS A 192 -13.27 0.29 -7.10
CA LYS A 192 -14.17 1.32 -6.51
C LYS A 192 -15.52 0.79 -6.04
N ALA A 193 -15.88 -0.45 -6.35
CA ALA A 193 -17.17 -0.99 -5.98
C ALA A 193 -17.38 -0.94 -4.46
N ASN A 194 -18.64 -0.77 -4.05
CA ASN A 194 -19.05 -0.74 -2.64
C ASN A 194 -18.29 0.30 -1.77
N ASP A 195 -17.92 1.44 -2.36
CA ASP A 195 -17.15 2.52 -1.69
C ASP A 195 -15.81 2.06 -1.07
N ALA A 196 -15.25 0.95 -1.57
CA ALA A 196 -14.00 0.40 -1.05
C ALA A 196 -12.81 1.37 -1.17
N GLU A 197 -12.89 2.35 -2.08
CA GLU A 197 -11.85 3.38 -2.22
C GLU A 197 -11.85 4.38 -1.09
N GLY A 198 -13.03 4.84 -0.64
CA GLY A 198 -13.14 5.70 0.53
C GLY A 198 -12.59 5.00 1.77
N TRP A 199 -12.95 3.72 1.94
CA TRP A 199 -12.43 2.89 3.02
C TRP A 199 -10.90 2.74 2.98
N ARG A 200 -10.31 2.42 1.81
CA ARG A 200 -8.84 2.27 1.66
C ARG A 200 -8.10 3.57 1.98
N LEU A 201 -8.61 4.71 1.51
CA LEU A 201 -8.02 6.02 1.79
C LEU A 201 -8.04 6.31 3.29
N HIS A 202 -9.20 6.13 3.94
CA HIS A 202 -9.34 6.33 5.38
C HIS A 202 -8.41 5.39 6.16
N LYS A 203 -8.36 4.10 5.80
CA LYS A 203 -7.51 3.12 6.50
C LYS A 203 -6.03 3.42 6.36
N SER A 204 -5.58 3.84 5.17
CA SER A 204 -4.20 4.27 4.95
C SER A 204 -3.86 5.52 5.76
N GLN A 205 -4.78 6.48 5.91
CA GLN A 205 -4.59 7.67 6.73
C GLN A 205 -4.51 7.32 8.21
N GLU A 206 -5.45 6.53 8.71
CA GLU A 206 -5.51 6.05 10.11
C GLU A 206 -4.20 5.37 10.52
N LEU A 207 -3.71 4.40 9.74
CA LEU A 207 -2.46 3.71 10.04
C LEU A 207 -1.24 4.63 9.86
N GLY A 208 -1.28 5.53 8.88
CA GLY A 208 -0.22 6.51 8.68
C GLY A 208 -0.07 7.41 9.91
N GLU A 209 -1.18 7.93 10.43
CA GLU A 209 -1.20 8.72 11.66
C GLU A 209 -0.76 7.93 12.89
N LEU A 210 -1.16 6.66 13.00
CA LEU A 210 -0.68 5.77 14.06
C LEU A 210 0.84 5.68 14.04
N VAL A 211 1.44 5.43 12.87
CA VAL A 211 2.89 5.36 12.73
C VAL A 211 3.56 6.69 13.05
N GLN A 212 3.02 7.82 12.56
CA GLN A 212 3.57 9.14 12.88
C GLN A 212 3.52 9.43 14.38
N ARG A 213 2.44 9.07 15.08
CA ARG A 213 2.34 9.21 16.55
C ARG A 213 3.36 8.35 17.27
N ARG A 214 3.57 7.11 16.82
CA ARG A 214 4.59 6.22 17.42
C ARG A 214 6.01 6.77 17.22
N LEU A 215 6.32 7.26 16.01
CA LEU A 215 7.61 7.90 15.72
C LEU A 215 7.82 9.15 16.57
N GLU A 216 6.79 9.99 16.70
CA GLU A 216 6.85 11.18 17.55
C GLU A 216 7.06 10.83 19.02
N TYR A 217 6.39 9.79 19.52
CA TYR A 217 6.57 9.31 20.89
C TYR A 217 8.01 8.83 21.15
N ILE A 218 8.56 7.95 20.32
CA ILE A 218 9.93 7.42 20.55
C ILE A 218 11.01 8.49 20.38
N GLN A 219 10.75 9.50 19.54
CA GLN A 219 11.70 10.57 19.28
C GLN A 219 11.71 11.62 20.40
N ASN A 220 10.66 11.72 21.21
CA ASN A 220 10.54 12.77 22.23
C ASN A 220 10.43 12.19 23.65
N PRO A 221 11.50 11.58 24.19
CA PRO A 221 11.51 11.12 25.56
C PRO A 221 11.41 12.29 26.55
N ILE A 222 10.81 12.03 27.72
CA ILE A 222 10.69 13.02 28.81
C ILE A 222 12.06 13.41 29.35
N ASP A 223 12.95 12.42 29.53
CA ASP A 223 14.32 12.62 29.99
C ASP A 223 15.31 12.16 28.92
N CYS A 224 15.83 13.13 28.16
CA CYS A 224 16.83 12.85 27.13
C CYS A 224 18.13 12.29 27.72
N SER A 225 18.52 12.67 28.94
CA SER A 225 19.79 12.24 29.53
C SER A 225 19.81 10.73 29.74
N ASN A 226 18.68 10.17 30.19
CA ASN A 226 18.53 8.74 30.47
C ASN A 226 17.96 7.92 29.30
N ALA A 227 17.39 8.56 28.27
CA ALA A 227 16.86 7.85 27.10
C ALA A 227 17.91 6.95 26.42
N LYS A 228 17.46 5.77 25.95
CA LYS A 228 18.25 4.89 25.08
C LYS A 228 18.26 5.47 23.67
N LYS A 229 19.44 5.52 23.04
CA LYS A 229 19.67 6.25 21.79
C LYS A 229 20.31 5.38 20.72
N ILE A 230 19.93 5.67 19.49
CA ILE A 230 20.65 5.30 18.27
C ILE A 230 21.29 6.57 17.72
N VAL A 231 22.60 6.56 17.48
CA VAL A 231 23.33 7.67 16.84
C VAL A 231 23.61 7.29 15.40
N CYS A 232 23.19 8.14 14.47
CA CYS A 232 23.36 7.96 13.04
C CYS A 232 24.12 9.14 12.44
N ASN A 233 25.15 8.86 11.65
CA ASN A 233 25.96 9.89 11.01
C ASN A 233 25.50 10.09 9.55
N LEU A 234 25.15 11.31 9.18
CA LEU A 234 24.60 11.61 7.85
C LEU A 234 25.63 11.46 6.71
N HIS A 235 26.94 11.49 7.01
CA HIS A 235 28.02 11.66 6.03
C HIS A 235 28.38 10.40 5.26
N LYS A 236 27.40 9.59 4.85
CA LYS A 236 27.63 8.48 3.91
C LYS A 236 28.15 9.04 2.57
N GLY A 237 29.14 8.35 1.99
CA GLY A 237 29.84 8.70 0.75
C GLY A 237 29.00 8.59 -0.54
N CYS A 238 27.82 9.21 -0.60
CA CYS A 238 26.90 9.13 -1.74
C CYS A 238 26.00 10.38 -1.85
N GLY A 239 25.09 10.40 -2.83
CA GLY A 239 24.16 11.52 -3.05
C GLY A 239 22.99 11.59 -2.05
N PHE A 240 22.20 12.66 -2.13
CA PHE A 240 21.10 12.97 -1.20
C PHE A 240 20.14 11.80 -0.97
N GLY A 241 19.59 11.19 -2.02
CA GLY A 241 18.64 10.09 -1.88
C GLY A 241 19.23 8.87 -1.16
N CYS A 242 20.51 8.56 -1.40
CA CYS A 242 21.22 7.50 -0.70
C CYS A 242 21.48 7.85 0.77
N GLN A 243 21.82 9.10 1.07
CA GLN A 243 21.97 9.58 2.46
C GLN A 243 20.65 9.58 3.21
N LEU A 244 19.55 10.00 2.57
CA LEU A 244 18.20 9.91 3.13
C LEU A 244 17.85 8.47 3.47
N HIS A 245 18.07 7.52 2.56
CA HIS A 245 17.85 6.10 2.83
C HIS A 245 18.73 5.55 3.96
N HIS A 246 19.95 6.07 4.13
CA HIS A 246 20.79 5.72 5.28
C HIS A 246 20.14 6.17 6.61
N VAL A 247 19.62 7.39 6.68
CA VAL A 247 18.90 7.90 7.86
C VAL A 247 17.58 7.14 8.07
N THR A 248 16.86 6.80 6.99
CA THR A 248 15.65 5.96 7.06
C THR A 248 15.94 4.61 7.70
N TYR A 249 17.02 3.96 7.29
CA TYR A 249 17.49 2.71 7.90
C TYR A 249 17.82 2.88 9.40
N CYS A 250 18.51 3.95 9.77
CA CYS A 250 18.78 4.26 11.18
C CYS A 250 17.49 4.47 11.99
N LEU A 251 16.49 5.16 11.44
CA LEU A 251 15.22 5.40 12.11
C LEU A 251 14.38 4.12 12.25
N ILE A 252 14.38 3.25 11.25
CA ILE A 252 13.75 1.92 11.35
C ILE A 252 14.40 1.12 12.50
N THR A 253 15.73 1.15 12.59
CA THR A 253 16.47 0.47 13.67
C THR A 253 16.14 1.07 15.04
N ALA A 254 16.08 2.39 15.14
CA ALA A 254 15.71 3.10 16.35
C ALA A 254 14.28 2.75 16.80
N TYR A 255 13.33 2.73 15.85
CA TYR A 255 11.95 2.32 16.09
C TYR A 255 11.85 0.87 16.58
N ALA A 256 12.51 -0.06 15.89
CA ALA A 256 12.46 -1.48 16.24
C ALA A 256 13.04 -1.79 17.63
N LEU A 257 14.01 -1.00 18.08
CA LEU A 257 14.69 -1.17 19.37
C LEU A 257 14.16 -0.25 20.47
N ASN A 258 13.07 0.50 20.22
CA ASN A 258 12.51 1.49 21.15
C ASN A 258 13.57 2.49 21.66
N ARG A 259 14.30 3.10 20.72
CA ARG A 259 15.39 4.06 20.99
C ARG A 259 15.12 5.36 20.24
N THR A 260 15.52 6.47 20.84
CA THR A 260 15.51 7.78 20.18
C THR A 260 16.66 7.88 19.18
N LEU A 261 16.36 8.23 17.93
CA LEU A 261 17.36 8.53 16.91
C LEU A 261 17.93 9.94 17.12
N VAL A 262 19.25 10.02 17.29
CA VAL A 262 20.04 11.23 17.25
C VAL A 262 20.82 11.27 15.94
N LEU A 263 20.62 12.33 15.15
CA LEU A 263 21.26 12.51 13.84
C LEU A 263 22.45 13.47 13.94
N GLU A 264 23.64 12.97 13.64
CA GLU A 264 24.83 13.81 13.47
C GLU A 264 24.91 14.34 12.03
N SER A 265 24.52 15.59 11.84
CA SER A 265 24.38 16.22 10.51
C SER A 265 25.34 17.40 10.24
N LYS A 266 26.05 17.91 11.24
CA LYS A 266 27.00 19.03 11.06
C LYS A 266 28.10 18.67 10.07
N GLY A 267 28.44 19.59 9.16
CA GLY A 267 29.43 19.36 8.10
C GLY A 267 28.86 18.67 6.86
N TRP A 268 27.53 18.65 6.71
CA TRP A 268 26.88 17.96 5.60
C TRP A 268 27.15 18.65 4.27
N ARG A 269 27.55 17.85 3.26
CA ARG A 269 27.97 18.35 1.93
C ARG A 269 26.92 19.19 1.20
N TYR A 270 25.63 18.96 1.47
CA TYR A 270 24.52 19.70 0.86
C TYR A 270 24.16 20.96 1.65
N ALA A 271 24.41 20.99 2.95
CA ALA A 271 24.19 22.14 3.82
C ALA A 271 25.10 22.05 5.05
N PRO A 272 26.22 22.79 5.11
CA PRO A 272 27.23 22.64 6.16
C PRO A 272 26.71 22.81 7.60
N ARG A 273 25.64 23.60 7.77
CA ARG A 273 24.96 23.80 9.07
C ARG A 273 24.17 22.58 9.55
N GLY A 274 23.92 21.60 8.68
CA GLY A 274 23.26 20.35 9.01
C GLY A 274 21.82 20.24 8.51
N TRP A 275 21.16 19.18 8.96
CA TRP A 275 19.81 18.74 8.56
C TRP A 275 18.75 19.83 8.75
N GLU A 276 18.85 20.54 9.87
CA GLU A 276 17.97 21.62 10.32
C GLU A 276 18.08 22.89 9.48
N THR A 277 18.91 22.88 8.43
CA THR A 277 18.89 23.92 7.39
C THR A 277 17.63 23.83 6.54
N VAL A 278 17.13 22.60 6.30
CA VAL A 278 16.04 22.32 5.37
C VAL A 278 14.83 21.68 6.07
N PHE A 279 15.10 20.71 6.92
CA PHE A 279 14.09 19.88 7.57
C PHE A 279 13.91 20.25 9.04
N ALA A 280 12.78 19.89 9.62
CA ALA A 280 12.55 19.98 11.05
C ALA A 280 13.51 19.03 11.80
N PRO A 281 13.87 19.36 13.05
CA PRO A 281 14.65 18.44 13.87
C PRO A 281 13.90 17.11 14.05
N LEU A 282 14.64 16.02 14.22
CA LEU A 282 14.05 14.70 14.42
C LEU A 282 13.41 14.53 15.80
N SER A 283 13.72 15.42 16.74
CA SER A 283 13.21 15.43 18.11
C SER A 283 13.14 16.87 18.61
N HIS A 284 12.12 17.18 19.42
CA HIS A 284 11.98 18.44 20.13
C HIS A 284 12.60 18.40 21.52
N THR A 285 12.70 17.21 22.14
CA THR A 285 13.18 17.06 23.53
C THR A 285 14.56 16.41 23.64
N CYS A 286 15.04 15.74 22.59
CA CYS A 286 16.27 14.96 22.65
C CYS A 286 17.07 14.96 21.35
N ILE A 287 17.94 15.97 21.24
CA ILE A 287 18.85 16.18 20.10
C ILE A 287 20.31 15.84 20.42
N GLU A 288 20.62 15.63 21.70
CA GLU A 288 21.97 15.36 22.16
C GLU A 288 22.21 13.87 22.34
N LYS A 289 23.39 13.40 21.92
CA LYS A 289 23.83 12.01 22.16
C LYS A 289 24.09 11.73 23.65
N GLY A 290 24.35 12.75 24.46
CA GLY A 290 24.79 12.63 25.84
C GLY A 290 26.25 12.16 25.98
N ASN A 291 26.71 12.01 27.23
CA ASN A 291 28.08 11.62 27.58
C ASN A 291 28.25 10.13 27.92
N GLY A 292 27.21 9.31 27.70
CA GLY A 292 27.26 7.87 27.96
C GLY A 292 28.32 7.16 27.11
N PRO A 293 28.87 6.03 27.58
CA PRO A 293 29.83 5.25 26.82
C PRO A 293 29.20 4.77 25.50
N LYS A 294 29.92 5.03 24.40
CA LYS A 294 29.49 4.68 23.05
C LYS A 294 29.75 3.21 22.77
N ALA A 295 28.75 2.53 22.21
CA ALA A 295 28.91 1.17 21.72
C ALA A 295 28.63 1.09 20.23
N TYR A 296 29.57 0.55 19.46
CA TYR A 296 29.37 0.29 18.04
C TYR A 296 28.45 -0.90 17.84
N TRP A 297 27.54 -0.82 16.85
CA TRP A 297 26.55 -1.87 16.55
C TRP A 297 27.07 -3.31 16.67
N GLY A 298 28.19 -3.64 16.00
CA GLY A 298 28.69 -5.02 15.96
C GLY A 298 29.08 -5.58 17.34
N LEU A 299 29.58 -4.71 18.23
CA LEU A 299 29.89 -5.09 19.62
C LEU A 299 28.64 -5.06 20.50
N ALA A 300 27.74 -4.10 20.26
CA ALA A 300 26.52 -3.93 21.03
C ALA A 300 25.47 -5.00 20.72
N TYR A 301 25.49 -5.63 19.54
CA TYR A 301 24.38 -6.44 19.02
C TYR A 301 23.94 -7.59 19.95
N ARG A 302 24.89 -8.26 20.60
CA ARG A 302 24.59 -9.38 21.52
C ARG A 302 23.98 -8.91 22.85
N ASP A 303 24.18 -7.64 23.19
CA ASP A 303 23.94 -7.05 24.50
C ASP A 303 23.23 -5.68 24.38
N ILE A 304 22.38 -5.51 23.36
CA ILE A 304 21.83 -4.19 22.98
C ILE A 304 21.25 -3.48 24.20
N GLU A 305 20.52 -4.21 25.05
CA GLU A 305 19.85 -3.65 26.22
C GLU A 305 20.77 -3.01 27.26
N LYS A 306 22.05 -3.45 27.36
CA LYS A 306 23.04 -2.90 28.31
C LYS A 306 23.59 -1.55 27.87
N HIS A 307 23.48 -1.22 26.59
CA HIS A 307 24.08 -0.02 26.01
C HIS A 307 23.05 1.08 25.91
N GLN A 308 23.33 2.23 26.54
CA GLN A 308 22.46 3.39 26.44
C GLN A 308 22.55 4.02 25.05
N VAL A 309 23.75 4.19 24.51
CA VAL A 309 24.01 4.85 23.22
C VAL A 309 24.67 3.86 22.27
N ILE A 310 24.04 3.61 21.12
CA ILE A 310 24.56 2.72 20.08
C ILE A 310 24.83 3.53 18.80
N GLU A 311 26.04 3.43 18.27
CA GLU A 311 26.42 4.06 17.01
C GLU A 311 26.20 3.12 15.83
N MET A 312 25.45 3.60 14.83
CA MET A 312 25.11 2.82 13.64
C MET A 312 26.16 3.00 12.55
N PRO A 313 26.66 1.92 11.95
CA PRO A 313 27.46 2.00 10.75
C PRO A 313 26.57 2.29 9.52
N ILE A 314 27.21 2.54 8.38
CA ILE A 314 26.52 2.43 7.10
C ILE A 314 26.05 0.99 6.88
N VAL A 315 24.94 0.81 6.17
CA VAL A 315 24.31 -0.51 5.94
C VAL A 315 25.26 -1.51 5.28
N ASP A 316 26.23 -1.02 4.50
CA ASP A 316 27.26 -1.78 3.81
C ASP A 316 28.19 -2.53 4.78
N SER A 317 28.41 -1.94 5.97
CA SER A 317 29.25 -2.49 7.05
C SER A 317 28.42 -3.01 8.23
N LEU A 318 27.10 -3.12 8.07
CA LEU A 318 26.21 -3.59 9.12
C LEU A 318 26.36 -5.10 9.32
N HIS A 319 27.01 -5.48 10.42
CA HIS A 319 27.12 -6.87 10.83
C HIS A 319 27.01 -7.03 12.35
N PRO A 320 26.19 -7.97 12.85
CA PRO A 320 25.23 -8.79 12.09
C PRO A 320 24.03 -7.95 11.60
N ARG A 321 23.32 -8.45 10.58
CA ARG A 321 22.12 -7.78 10.06
C ARG A 321 20.90 -8.17 10.90
N PRO A 322 20.10 -7.21 11.40
CA PRO A 322 18.89 -7.52 12.15
C PRO A 322 17.72 -7.90 11.22
N ASP A 323 16.73 -8.62 11.74
CA ASP A 323 15.58 -9.11 10.98
C ASP A 323 14.54 -8.03 10.63
N PHE A 324 14.60 -6.88 11.30
CA PHE A 324 13.69 -5.75 11.07
C PHE A 324 14.14 -4.85 9.89
N MET A 325 15.10 -5.30 9.09
CA MET A 325 15.54 -4.59 7.89
C MET A 325 14.49 -4.68 6.78
N PRO A 326 14.35 -3.64 5.93
CA PRO A 326 13.58 -3.76 4.70
C PRO A 326 13.97 -5.03 3.91
N LEU A 327 13.02 -5.75 3.32
CA LEU A 327 11.61 -5.39 3.10
C LEU A 327 10.64 -5.78 4.23
N ALA A 328 11.13 -6.04 5.45
CA ALA A 328 10.25 -6.34 6.58
C ALA A 328 9.33 -5.16 6.96
N VAL A 329 8.13 -5.50 7.42
CA VAL A 329 7.14 -4.57 7.96
C VAL A 329 6.79 -4.93 9.41
N PRO A 330 6.33 -3.97 10.25
CA PRO A 330 5.87 -4.29 11.59
C PRO A 330 4.73 -5.31 11.59
N ARG A 331 4.87 -6.37 12.39
CA ARG A 331 3.93 -7.51 12.40
C ARG A 331 2.49 -7.09 12.70
N ASP A 332 2.30 -6.11 13.58
CA ASP A 332 0.98 -5.60 13.96
C ASP A 332 0.28 -4.82 12.83
N LEU A 333 1.05 -4.32 11.86
CA LEU A 333 0.53 -3.60 10.71
C LEU A 333 0.38 -4.49 9.46
N ALA A 334 1.17 -5.56 9.35
CA ALA A 334 1.29 -6.38 8.14
C ALA A 334 -0.06 -6.78 7.51
N SER A 335 -0.93 -7.43 8.28
CA SER A 335 -2.23 -7.90 7.79
C SER A 335 -3.14 -6.75 7.36
N HIS A 336 -3.05 -5.59 8.01
CA HIS A 336 -3.84 -4.42 7.62
C HIS A 336 -3.31 -3.78 6.34
N LEU A 337 -1.99 -3.72 6.16
CA LEU A 337 -1.36 -3.13 4.98
C LEU A 337 -1.65 -3.95 3.72
N GLU A 338 -1.63 -5.28 3.82
CA GLU A 338 -1.94 -6.20 2.72
C GLU A 338 -3.36 -6.01 2.15
N ILE A 339 -4.29 -5.49 2.95
CA ILE A 339 -5.68 -5.27 2.50
C ILE A 339 -5.77 -4.08 1.53
N PHE A 340 -4.98 -3.01 1.72
CA PHE A 340 -5.14 -1.78 0.95
C PHE A 340 -3.93 -1.35 0.12
N HIS A 341 -2.74 -1.92 0.34
CA HIS A 341 -1.51 -1.49 -0.33
C HIS A 341 -0.84 -2.67 -1.07
N GLY A 342 -0.56 -2.48 -2.36
CA GLY A 342 0.06 -3.52 -3.20
C GLY A 342 1.55 -3.80 -2.89
N ASP A 343 2.19 -2.95 -2.11
CA ASP A 343 3.56 -3.13 -1.60
C ASP A 343 3.69 -2.60 -0.15
N PRO A 344 3.38 -3.42 0.86
CA PRO A 344 3.43 -2.99 2.27
C PRO A 344 4.80 -2.44 2.71
N ALA A 345 5.90 -2.95 2.16
CA ALA A 345 7.25 -2.53 2.53
C ALA A 345 7.51 -1.08 2.10
N VAL A 346 7.11 -0.71 0.89
CA VAL A 346 7.22 0.67 0.40
C VAL A 346 6.33 1.62 1.21
N TRP A 347 5.13 1.19 1.61
CA TRP A 347 4.27 2.00 2.48
C TRP A 347 4.94 2.29 3.83
N TRP A 348 5.52 1.26 4.46
CA TRP A 348 6.22 1.38 5.74
C TRP A 348 7.41 2.35 5.65
N ILE A 349 8.28 2.15 4.65
CA ILE A 349 9.41 3.04 4.37
C ILE A 349 8.92 4.47 4.10
N GLY A 350 7.81 4.62 3.37
CA GLY A 350 7.18 5.90 3.08
C GLY A 350 6.77 6.67 4.34
N GLN A 351 6.26 5.99 5.38
CA GLN A 351 5.94 6.65 6.66
C GLN A 351 7.18 7.14 7.40
N VAL A 352 8.28 6.37 7.35
CA VAL A 352 9.55 6.77 7.96
C VAL A 352 10.15 7.96 7.22
N VAL A 353 10.14 7.94 5.89
CA VAL A 353 10.59 9.07 5.05
C VAL A 353 9.72 10.31 5.29
N ARG A 354 8.40 10.16 5.42
CA ARG A 354 7.47 11.26 5.77
C ARG A 354 7.86 11.95 7.08
N TYR A 355 8.26 11.18 8.09
CA TYR A 355 8.71 11.73 9.38
C TYR A 355 10.03 12.50 9.24
N LEU A 356 10.99 11.93 8.51
CA LEU A 356 12.29 12.56 8.28
C LEU A 356 12.15 13.86 7.47
N MET A 357 11.42 13.83 6.37
CA MET A 357 11.32 14.94 5.41
C MET A 357 10.31 16.03 5.79
N ARG A 358 9.96 16.17 7.07
CA ARG A 358 9.16 17.30 7.56
C ARG A 358 9.92 18.59 7.27
N LEU A 359 9.43 19.40 6.35
CA LEU A 359 10.08 20.66 5.98
C LEU A 359 9.95 21.69 7.10
N LYS A 360 10.94 22.58 7.25
CA LYS A 360 10.76 23.77 8.07
C LYS A 360 9.68 24.67 7.45
N PRO A 361 8.92 25.44 8.26
CA PRO A 361 7.84 26.28 7.75
C PRO A 361 8.27 27.24 6.62
N GLU A 362 9.46 27.82 6.75
CA GLU A 362 10.04 28.71 5.75
C GLU A 362 10.41 27.99 4.44
N VAL A 363 10.94 26.76 4.52
CA VAL A 363 11.22 25.95 3.32
C VAL A 363 9.94 25.43 2.68
N GLN A 364 8.94 25.04 3.47
CA GLN A 364 7.62 24.66 2.97
C GLN A 364 6.99 25.81 2.17
N LYS A 365 7.09 27.05 2.69
CA LYS A 365 6.62 28.24 1.99
C LYS A 365 7.34 28.44 0.65
N ASP A 366 8.65 28.21 0.61
CA ASP A 366 9.43 28.31 -0.64
C ASP A 366 9.01 27.24 -1.66
N VAL A 367 8.78 26.00 -1.22
CA VAL A 367 8.29 24.90 -2.07
C VAL A 367 6.90 25.23 -2.62
N ASP A 368 5.98 25.71 -1.76
CA ASP A 368 4.62 26.10 -2.17
C ASP A 368 4.64 27.25 -3.17
N ASN A 369 5.51 28.25 -2.95
CA ASN A 369 5.68 29.38 -3.87
C ASN A 369 6.29 28.95 -5.21
N ALA A 370 7.26 28.04 -5.19
CA ALA A 370 7.83 27.46 -6.40
C ALA A 370 6.74 26.70 -7.19
N GLY A 371 5.93 25.89 -6.50
CA GLY A 371 4.79 25.19 -7.10
C GLY A 371 3.80 26.15 -7.77
N LYS A 372 3.42 27.23 -7.09
CA LYS A 372 2.55 28.28 -7.65
C LYS A 372 3.17 28.96 -8.86
N LYS A 373 4.46 29.32 -8.79
CA LYS A 373 5.20 29.98 -9.89
C LYS A 373 5.31 29.09 -11.13
N MET A 374 5.47 27.78 -10.93
CA MET A 374 5.49 26.79 -12.02
C MET A 374 4.09 26.49 -12.59
N GLY A 375 3.01 26.96 -11.95
CA GLY A 375 1.64 26.59 -12.31
C GLY A 375 1.35 25.11 -12.06
N PHE A 376 1.99 24.52 -11.05
CA PHE A 376 1.83 23.10 -10.68
C PHE A 376 0.37 22.82 -10.29
N ARG A 377 -0.30 21.93 -11.04
CA ARG A 377 -1.73 21.62 -10.84
C ARG A 377 -2.08 20.22 -11.30
N ASN A 378 -2.99 19.58 -10.57
CA ASN A 378 -3.52 18.26 -10.91
C ASN A 378 -4.49 18.33 -12.12
N VAL A 379 -4.58 17.30 -12.95
CA VAL A 379 -3.75 16.07 -13.00
C VAL A 379 -2.45 16.33 -13.77
N ILE A 380 -1.32 15.86 -13.23
CA ILE A 380 0.03 16.01 -13.79
C ILE A 380 0.81 14.70 -13.63
N VAL A 381 1.62 14.34 -14.62
CA VAL A 381 2.53 13.18 -14.55
C VAL A 381 3.94 13.67 -14.22
N GLY A 382 4.56 13.11 -13.18
CA GLY A 382 5.96 13.37 -12.85
C GLY A 382 6.89 12.45 -13.64
N VAL A 383 7.90 13.02 -14.29
CA VAL A 383 8.92 12.30 -15.06
C VAL A 383 10.30 12.70 -14.55
N HIS A 384 11.07 11.71 -14.12
CA HIS A 384 12.43 11.91 -13.64
C HIS A 384 13.43 11.25 -14.60
N ILE A 385 14.21 12.06 -15.32
CA ILE A 385 15.23 11.59 -16.27
C ILE A 385 16.61 11.79 -15.64
N ARG A 386 17.25 10.68 -15.24
CA ARG A 386 18.61 10.67 -14.67
C ARG A 386 19.62 10.29 -15.75
N ARG A 387 20.57 11.16 -16.05
CA ARG A 387 21.62 10.91 -17.06
C ARG A 387 23.02 10.93 -16.42
N THR A 388 23.67 12.09 -16.43
CA THR A 388 25.06 12.39 -16.03
C THR A 388 25.90 11.22 -15.45
N ASP A 389 26.19 11.21 -14.15
CA ASP A 389 27.09 10.26 -13.47
C ASP A 389 26.53 8.84 -13.32
N LYS A 390 25.29 8.58 -13.73
CA LYS A 390 24.63 7.28 -13.52
C LYS A 390 24.66 6.39 -14.75
N ILE A 391 24.75 6.98 -15.94
CA ILE A 391 24.87 6.22 -17.19
C ILE A 391 26.17 5.41 -17.16
N ASN A 392 26.07 4.12 -17.51
CA ASN A 392 27.17 3.13 -17.61
C ASN A 392 27.80 2.68 -16.29
N LEU A 393 27.37 3.22 -15.14
CA LEU A 393 27.82 2.75 -13.82
C LEU A 393 26.69 2.08 -13.05
N GLU A 394 25.53 2.73 -12.97
CA GLU A 394 24.38 2.25 -12.17
C GLU A 394 23.10 2.10 -13.00
N ALA A 395 23.02 2.74 -14.16
CA ALA A 395 21.85 2.73 -15.03
C ALA A 395 22.21 2.82 -16.52
N ALA A 396 21.27 2.43 -17.38
CA ALA A 396 21.36 2.63 -18.82
C ALA A 396 20.84 4.02 -19.23
N PHE A 397 21.23 4.47 -20.42
CA PHE A 397 20.61 5.63 -21.04
C PHE A 397 19.21 5.25 -21.55
N HIS A 398 18.22 6.07 -21.21
CA HIS A 398 16.85 5.97 -21.71
C HIS A 398 16.47 7.27 -22.42
N SER A 399 15.92 7.15 -23.62
CA SER A 399 15.53 8.30 -24.44
C SER A 399 14.29 8.98 -23.87
N LEU A 400 14.08 10.27 -24.16
CA LEU A 400 12.87 10.98 -23.74
C LEU A 400 11.58 10.29 -24.23
N ASP A 401 11.61 9.79 -25.47
CA ASP A 401 10.45 9.17 -26.13
C ASP A 401 9.97 7.92 -25.38
N GLU A 402 10.88 7.18 -24.75
CA GLU A 402 10.55 6.03 -23.91
C GLU A 402 9.70 6.44 -22.70
N TYR A 403 10.09 7.49 -21.98
CA TYR A 403 9.29 8.03 -20.88
C TYR A 403 7.95 8.59 -21.36
N MET A 404 7.96 9.34 -22.47
CA MET A 404 6.76 9.99 -22.99
C MET A 404 5.73 8.98 -23.50
N SER A 405 6.15 7.79 -23.96
CA SER A 405 5.22 6.72 -24.33
C SER A 405 4.32 6.28 -23.17
N HIS A 406 4.87 6.19 -21.95
CA HIS A 406 4.11 5.86 -20.74
C HIS A 406 3.22 7.03 -20.27
N VAL A 407 3.68 8.27 -20.47
CA VAL A 407 2.89 9.48 -20.18
C VAL A 407 1.68 9.55 -21.10
N GLU A 408 1.88 9.29 -22.40
CA GLU A 408 0.82 9.22 -23.40
C GLU A 408 -0.19 8.13 -23.05
N ASP A 409 0.27 6.91 -22.75
CA ASP A 409 -0.59 5.81 -22.31
C ASP A 409 -1.46 6.17 -21.10
N PHE A 410 -0.89 6.87 -20.11
CA PHE A 410 -1.63 7.34 -18.94
C PHE A 410 -2.72 8.36 -19.32
N TYR A 411 -2.38 9.36 -20.14
CA TYR A 411 -3.34 10.39 -20.54
C TYR A 411 -4.42 9.85 -21.47
N ASP A 412 -4.09 8.97 -22.39
CA ASP A 412 -5.05 8.25 -23.23
C ASP A 412 -6.08 7.49 -22.37
N GLN A 413 -5.62 6.82 -21.30
CA GLN A 413 -6.54 6.17 -20.36
C GLN A 413 -7.42 7.19 -19.63
N LEU A 414 -6.84 8.30 -19.18
CA LEU A 414 -7.54 9.32 -18.41
C LEU A 414 -8.59 10.06 -19.24
N GLU A 415 -8.29 10.35 -20.51
CA GLU A 415 -9.17 11.04 -21.46
C GLU A 415 -10.45 10.27 -21.74
N ARG A 416 -10.44 8.94 -21.65
CA ARG A 416 -11.65 8.11 -21.74
C ARG A 416 -12.68 8.43 -20.65
N LYS A 417 -12.23 8.94 -19.49
CA LYS A 417 -13.09 9.37 -18.37
C LYS A 417 -13.24 10.89 -18.29
N LYS A 418 -12.25 11.63 -18.79
CA LYS A 418 -12.19 13.10 -18.76
C LYS A 418 -11.79 13.64 -20.14
N PRO A 419 -12.72 13.67 -21.11
CA PRO A 419 -12.42 14.13 -22.46
C PRO A 419 -11.87 15.56 -22.44
N GLY A 420 -10.82 15.82 -23.23
CA GLY A 420 -10.22 17.14 -23.38
C GLY A 420 -9.38 17.62 -22.18
N ILE A 421 -8.96 16.72 -21.28
CA ILE A 421 -8.05 17.11 -20.19
C ILE A 421 -6.70 17.59 -20.76
N THR A 422 -6.19 18.70 -20.23
CA THR A 422 -4.84 19.15 -20.60
C THR A 422 -3.79 18.18 -20.05
N ARG A 423 -2.97 17.63 -20.95
CA ARG A 423 -1.80 16.80 -20.60
C ARG A 423 -0.70 17.69 -20.00
N ARG A 424 -0.19 17.33 -18.83
CA ARG A 424 0.82 18.09 -18.07
C ARG A 424 1.92 17.16 -17.59
N VAL A 425 3.16 17.59 -17.76
CA VAL A 425 4.33 16.85 -17.28
C VAL A 425 5.14 17.73 -16.33
N TYR A 426 5.46 17.22 -15.15
CA TYR A 426 6.50 17.78 -14.29
C TYR A 426 7.79 17.03 -14.58
N LEU A 427 8.75 17.71 -15.20
CA LEU A 427 10.01 17.12 -15.62
C LEU A 427 11.13 17.49 -14.64
N ALA A 428 11.73 16.47 -14.03
CA ALA A 428 12.94 16.59 -13.23
C ALA A 428 14.10 15.90 -13.95
N SER A 429 15.21 16.60 -14.15
CA SER A 429 16.42 16.01 -14.74
C SER A 429 17.67 16.71 -14.24
N ASP A 430 18.74 15.94 -14.16
CA ASP A 430 20.12 16.39 -13.95
C ASP A 430 20.82 16.80 -15.26
N ASP A 431 20.17 16.58 -16.41
CA ASP A 431 20.63 17.02 -17.73
C ASP A 431 19.81 18.23 -18.21
N SER A 432 20.47 19.39 -18.30
CA SER A 432 19.85 20.65 -18.70
C SER A 432 19.27 20.64 -20.12
N THR A 433 19.71 19.76 -21.01
CA THR A 433 19.23 19.74 -22.40
C THR A 433 17.85 19.09 -22.56
N VAL A 434 17.45 18.25 -21.59
CA VAL A 434 16.20 17.46 -21.66
C VAL A 434 14.96 18.36 -21.73
N LEU A 435 14.95 19.49 -21.02
CA LEU A 435 13.80 20.41 -21.05
C LEU A 435 13.60 21.02 -22.44
N THR A 436 14.69 21.35 -23.14
CA THR A 436 14.63 21.88 -24.51
C THR A 436 14.21 20.79 -25.48
N GLU A 437 14.76 19.57 -25.34
CA GLU A 437 14.35 18.40 -26.11
C GLU A 437 12.83 18.16 -26.00
N ALA A 438 12.30 18.16 -24.77
CA ALA A 438 10.89 17.89 -24.48
C ALA A 438 9.91 18.99 -24.89
N LYS A 439 10.40 20.21 -25.19
CA LYS A 439 9.55 21.27 -25.75
C LYS A 439 9.51 21.25 -27.27
N ASN A 440 10.54 20.68 -27.90
CA ASN A 440 10.70 20.66 -29.35
C ASN A 440 10.06 19.44 -30.00
N LYS A 441 10.04 18.32 -29.28
CA LYS A 441 9.26 17.11 -29.61
C LYS A 441 7.86 17.25 -29.02
#